data_AF-A0A971KQZ5-F1
#
_entry.id   AF-A0A971KQZ5-F1
#
_cell.length_a   1.000
_cell.length_b   1.000
_cell.length_c   1.000
_cell.angle_alpha   90.00
_cell.angle_beta   90.00
_cell.angle_gamma   90.00
#
_symmetry.space_group_name_H-M   'P 1'
#
loop_
_entity.id
_entity.type
_entity.pdbx_description
1 polymer ?
#
loop_
_entity_poly.entity_id
_entity_poly.type
_entity_poly.pdbx_seq_one_letter_code
_entity_poly.pdbx_strand_id
1 'polypeptide(L)'
;PWFSDKEKAGRIIDPQKLAYWLPPIFNHEQMSNIQKELKTLKKGEFRCFGWEGFALAEMFPNLIFVFDWCFNVCNLSALDYIRKQKLDAVLSKEWAEDSIPDSLVAIRTGRGWNPLVSYTRFPNALQGGLTATNSHNDNFFMINIGNGCEAMFLRDKPASLNIRKNTSYQIDVAIADNENPTQVFENLNRMLS
;
A
#
# COMPACT_ATOMS: atom_id res chain seq x y z
N PRO A 1 -8.07 -14.53 10.03
CA PRO A 1 -9.10 -13.47 10.04
C PRO A 1 -8.44 -12.09 10.08
N TRP A 2 -8.60 -11.29 9.02
CA TRP A 2 -8.02 -9.94 8.86
C TRP A 2 -8.35 -8.94 9.99
N PHE A 3 -9.24 -9.30 10.92
CA PHE A 3 -9.80 -8.40 11.93
C PHE A 3 -9.16 -8.56 13.33
N SER A 4 -8.59 -9.71 13.68
CA SER A 4 -8.12 -9.95 15.06
C SER A 4 -6.87 -9.16 15.45
N ASP A 5 -6.01 -8.81 14.47
CA ASP A 5 -4.83 -7.99 14.71
C ASP A 5 -5.07 -6.49 14.51
N LYS A 6 -6.17 -6.10 13.85
CA LYS A 6 -6.57 -4.69 13.68
C LYS A 6 -6.92 -4.02 14.99
N GLU A 7 -7.62 -4.71 15.90
CA GLU A 7 -7.99 -4.13 17.19
C GLU A 7 -6.78 -3.90 18.11
N LYS A 8 -5.77 -4.77 18.05
CA LYS A 8 -4.52 -4.58 18.79
C LYS A 8 -3.65 -3.51 18.15
N ALA A 9 -3.50 -3.53 16.83
CA ALA A 9 -2.77 -2.50 16.10
C ALA A 9 -3.40 -1.10 16.30
N GLY A 10 -4.73 -0.99 16.27
CA GLY A 10 -5.44 0.27 16.45
C GLY A 10 -5.37 0.89 17.86
N ARG A 11 -4.83 0.18 18.86
CA ARG A 11 -4.53 0.74 20.19
C ARG A 11 -3.19 1.47 20.25
N ILE A 12 -2.32 1.21 19.28
CA ILE A 12 -0.92 1.68 19.26
C ILE A 12 -0.70 2.59 18.06
N ILE A 13 -1.38 2.30 16.96
CA ILE A 13 -1.41 3.08 15.74
C ILE A 13 -2.72 3.85 15.71
N ASP A 14 -2.66 5.17 15.50
CA ASP A 14 -3.85 5.98 15.23
C ASP A 14 -4.62 5.34 14.05
N PRO A 15 -5.85 4.84 14.27
CA PRO A 15 -6.61 4.15 13.23
C PRO A 15 -6.89 5.04 12.00
N GLN A 16 -6.81 6.36 12.15
CA GLN A 16 -6.97 7.31 11.04
C GLN A 16 -5.75 7.37 10.12
N LYS A 17 -4.60 6.81 10.55
CA LYS A 17 -3.36 6.74 9.76
C LYS A 17 -3.14 5.37 9.11
N LEU A 18 -4.08 4.45 9.28
CA LEU A 18 -4.02 3.11 8.69
C LEU A 18 -4.72 3.08 7.33
N ALA A 19 -3.98 2.69 6.30
CA ALA A 19 -4.52 2.28 5.01
C ALA A 19 -4.41 0.75 4.85
N TYR A 20 -5.34 0.15 4.13
CA TYR A 20 -5.39 -1.31 3.92
C TYR A 20 -5.28 -1.66 2.44
N TRP A 21 -4.45 -2.65 2.12
CA TRP A 21 -4.41 -3.20 0.77
C TRP A 21 -5.62 -4.09 0.53
N LEU A 22 -6.34 -3.82 -0.56
CA LEU A 22 -7.37 -4.72 -1.03
C LEU A 22 -6.74 -5.85 -1.83
N PRO A 23 -7.27 -7.08 -1.74
CA PRO A 23 -6.79 -8.15 -2.59
C PRO A 23 -7.08 -7.81 -4.06
N PRO A 24 -6.19 -8.15 -5.00
CA PRO A 24 -6.40 -7.91 -6.42
C PRO A 24 -7.71 -8.53 -6.92
N ILE A 25 -8.48 -7.78 -7.73
CA ILE A 25 -9.79 -8.24 -8.24
C ILE A 25 -9.67 -8.60 -9.72
N PHE A 26 -10.05 -9.83 -10.07
CA PHE A 26 -9.99 -10.34 -11.44
C PHE A 26 -11.33 -10.74 -12.00
N ASN A 27 -12.35 -10.94 -11.16
CA ASN A 27 -13.67 -11.34 -11.60
C ASN A 27 -14.79 -10.73 -10.76
N HIS A 28 -16.03 -10.86 -11.25
CA HIS A 28 -17.23 -10.32 -10.61
C HIS A 28 -17.52 -10.91 -9.23
N GLU A 29 -17.18 -12.18 -9.00
CA GLU A 29 -17.41 -12.83 -7.71
C GLU A 29 -16.53 -12.21 -6.62
N GLN A 30 -15.24 -12.01 -6.91
CA GLN A 30 -14.29 -11.33 -6.03
C GLN A 30 -14.72 -9.90 -5.73
N MET A 31 -15.18 -9.16 -6.74
CA MET A 31 -15.75 -7.83 -6.57
C MET A 31 -16.96 -7.85 -5.62
N SER A 32 -17.90 -8.79 -5.82
CA SER A 32 -19.09 -8.94 -4.98
C SER A 32 -18.73 -9.23 -3.51
N ASN A 33 -17.71 -10.05 -3.27
CA ASN A 33 -17.25 -10.38 -1.92
C ASN A 33 -16.66 -9.16 -1.21
N ILE A 34 -15.76 -8.42 -1.86
CA ILE A 34 -15.19 -7.18 -1.29
C ILE A 34 -16.28 -6.14 -1.03
N GLN A 35 -17.24 -5.99 -1.95
CA GLN A 35 -18.36 -5.08 -1.75
C GLN A 35 -19.15 -5.39 -0.46
N LYS A 36 -19.39 -6.67 -0.15
CA LYS A 36 -20.10 -7.05 1.09
C LYS A 36 -19.32 -6.63 2.33
N GLU A 37 -18.00 -6.78 2.32
CA GLU A 37 -17.14 -6.38 3.43
C GLU A 37 -17.14 -4.85 3.61
N LEU A 38 -16.92 -4.11 2.52
CA LEU A 38 -16.84 -2.65 2.54
C LEU A 38 -18.16 -1.96 2.92
N LYS A 39 -19.32 -2.55 2.58
CA LYS A 39 -20.65 -2.01 2.93
C LYS A 39 -20.85 -1.76 4.43
N THR A 40 -20.12 -2.47 5.27
CA THR A 40 -20.23 -2.35 6.74
C THR A 40 -19.43 -1.18 7.31
N LEU A 41 -18.56 -0.56 6.50
CA LEU A 41 -17.60 0.43 6.96
C LEU A 41 -18.11 1.86 6.74
N LYS A 42 -17.97 2.69 7.79
CA LYS A 42 -18.35 4.11 7.74
C LYS A 42 -17.27 5.00 7.12
N LYS A 43 -15.99 4.64 7.33
CA LYS A 43 -14.81 5.34 6.83
C LYS A 43 -13.65 4.36 6.73
N GLY A 44 -12.64 4.70 5.93
CA GLY A 44 -11.42 3.93 5.79
C GLY A 44 -10.66 4.34 4.54
N GLU A 45 -9.36 4.08 4.53
CA GLU A 45 -8.49 4.31 3.39
C GLU A 45 -7.97 2.97 2.87
N PHE A 46 -8.09 2.76 1.56
CA PHE A 46 -7.81 1.50 0.89
C PHE A 46 -6.87 1.72 -0.28
N ARG A 47 -5.94 0.78 -0.46
CA ARG A 47 -5.01 0.74 -1.58
C ARG A 47 -5.47 -0.32 -2.57
N CYS A 48 -5.52 0.04 -3.84
CA CYS A 48 -5.99 -0.81 -4.94
C CYS A 48 -4.84 -1.15 -5.89
N PHE A 49 -4.88 -2.36 -6.48
CA PHE A 49 -3.83 -2.86 -7.36
C PHE A 49 -4.11 -2.63 -8.85
N GLY A 50 -5.36 -2.32 -9.21
CA GLY A 50 -5.74 -2.12 -10.60
C GLY A 50 -7.07 -1.38 -10.76
N TRP A 51 -7.62 -1.45 -11.98
CA TRP A 51 -8.79 -0.69 -12.43
C TRP A 51 -10.02 -0.79 -11.51
N GLU A 52 -10.11 -1.83 -10.68
CA GLU A 52 -11.21 -2.03 -9.74
C GLU A 52 -11.41 -0.84 -8.79
N GLY A 53 -10.35 -0.07 -8.52
CA GLY A 53 -10.43 1.12 -7.68
C GLY A 53 -11.42 2.16 -8.20
N PHE A 54 -11.57 2.30 -9.52
CA PHE A 54 -12.56 3.22 -10.10
C PHE A 54 -14.00 2.83 -9.72
N ALA A 55 -14.34 1.54 -9.89
CA ALA A 55 -15.67 1.05 -9.57
C ALA A 55 -15.95 1.13 -8.07
N LEU A 56 -14.96 0.83 -7.23
CA LEU A 56 -15.10 0.90 -5.78
C LEU A 56 -15.27 2.34 -5.28
N ALA A 57 -14.52 3.30 -5.83
CA ALA A 57 -14.63 4.72 -5.49
C ALA A 57 -16.00 5.31 -5.85
N GLU A 58 -16.58 4.86 -6.97
CA GLU A 58 -17.94 5.24 -7.34
C GLU A 58 -18.99 4.67 -6.37
N MET A 59 -18.86 3.38 -6.02
CA MET A 59 -19.83 2.66 -5.19
C MET A 59 -19.80 3.07 -3.71
N PHE A 60 -18.64 3.46 -3.19
CA PHE A 60 -18.42 3.76 -1.77
C PHE A 60 -17.80 5.15 -1.56
N PRO A 61 -18.56 6.24 -1.81
CA PRO A 61 -18.03 7.60 -1.78
C PRO A 61 -17.60 8.08 -0.38
N ASN A 62 -17.97 7.34 0.67
CA ASN A 62 -17.57 7.60 2.05
C ASN A 62 -16.23 6.94 2.43
N LEU A 63 -15.67 6.11 1.55
CA LEU A 63 -14.37 5.47 1.71
C LEU A 63 -13.36 6.13 0.77
N ILE A 64 -12.08 6.11 1.14
CA ILE A 64 -11.00 6.64 0.32
C ILE A 64 -10.31 5.45 -0.36
N PHE A 65 -10.21 5.50 -1.68
CA PHE A 65 -9.45 4.54 -2.46
C PHE A 65 -8.27 5.25 -3.10
N VAL A 66 -7.15 4.56 -3.16
CA VAL A 66 -5.90 5.09 -3.71
C VAL A 66 -5.25 4.00 -4.55
N PHE A 67 -4.89 4.30 -5.79
CA PHE A 67 -4.03 3.41 -6.56
C PHE A 67 -2.63 3.36 -5.94
N ASP A 68 -2.19 2.14 -5.64
CA ASP A 68 -0.91 1.91 -5.01
C ASP A 68 0.26 1.95 -6.00
N TRP A 69 1.50 1.94 -5.50
CA TRP A 69 2.75 2.07 -6.25
C TRP A 69 2.90 1.12 -7.45
N CYS A 70 2.19 -0.02 -7.49
CA CYS A 70 2.17 -0.87 -8.68
C CYS A 70 1.55 -0.20 -9.90
N PHE A 71 0.76 0.86 -9.69
CA PHE A 71 0.12 1.66 -10.71
C PHE A 71 0.85 3.01 -10.82
N ASN A 72 2.11 2.97 -11.27
CA ASN A 72 2.98 4.14 -11.42
C ASN A 72 2.30 5.23 -12.27
N VAL A 73 1.81 6.30 -11.63
CA VAL A 73 1.35 7.50 -12.33
C VAL A 73 2.49 8.50 -12.41
N CYS A 74 3.01 8.69 -13.62
CA CYS A 74 4.09 9.64 -13.93
C CYS A 74 3.63 10.81 -14.82
N ASN A 75 2.32 10.97 -15.03
CA ASN A 75 1.74 12.04 -15.86
C ASN A 75 0.57 12.72 -15.14
N LEU A 76 0.59 14.06 -15.13
CA LEU A 76 -0.44 14.91 -14.55
C LEU A 76 -1.83 14.73 -15.13
N SER A 77 -1.95 14.57 -16.44
CA SER A 77 -3.26 14.37 -17.06
C SER A 77 -3.92 13.07 -16.59
N ALA A 78 -3.11 12.03 -16.34
CA ALA A 78 -3.59 10.77 -15.78
C ALA A 78 -4.00 10.92 -14.31
N LEU A 79 -3.19 11.63 -13.52
CA LEU A 79 -3.51 11.94 -12.11
C LEU A 79 -4.81 12.75 -11.98
N ASP A 80 -4.98 13.78 -12.80
CA ASP A 80 -6.18 14.61 -12.84
C ASP A 80 -7.40 13.80 -13.24
N TYR A 81 -7.26 12.91 -14.22
CA TYR A 81 -8.33 12.00 -14.60
C TYR A 81 -8.74 11.10 -13.43
N ILE A 82 -7.77 10.46 -12.76
CA ILE A 82 -8.01 9.58 -11.60
C ILE A 82 -8.79 10.33 -10.51
N ARG A 83 -8.35 11.54 -10.16
CA ARG A 83 -8.99 12.36 -9.12
C ARG A 83 -10.39 12.82 -9.47
N LYS A 84 -10.68 13.09 -10.74
CA LYS A 84 -12.05 13.38 -11.20
C LYS A 84 -13.01 12.21 -10.94
N GLN A 85 -12.49 10.98 -10.84
CA GLN A 85 -13.26 9.78 -10.51
C GLN A 85 -13.34 9.51 -8.99
N LYS A 86 -13.03 10.49 -8.14
CA LYS A 86 -13.02 10.37 -6.65
C LYS A 86 -12.05 9.30 -6.14
N LEU A 87 -11.02 9.01 -6.93
CA LEU A 87 -9.94 8.09 -6.61
C LEU A 87 -8.65 8.88 -6.48
N ASP A 88 -7.71 8.47 -5.62
CA ASP A 88 -6.37 9.08 -5.60
C ASP A 88 -5.32 8.10 -6.16
N ALA A 89 -4.10 8.58 -6.37
CA ALA A 89 -2.99 7.74 -6.81
C ALA A 89 -1.69 8.14 -6.12
N VAL A 90 -0.84 7.15 -5.87
CA VAL A 90 0.54 7.41 -5.45
C VAL A 90 1.39 7.80 -6.66
N LEU A 91 2.16 8.87 -6.53
CA LEU A 91 3.10 9.31 -7.56
C LEU A 91 4.25 8.32 -7.69
N SER A 92 4.63 8.03 -8.94
CA SER A 92 5.72 7.09 -9.21
C SER A 92 7.07 7.57 -8.64
N LYS A 93 7.85 6.62 -8.11
CA LYS A 93 9.27 6.83 -7.73
C LYS A 93 10.13 7.33 -8.90
N GLU A 94 9.74 6.98 -10.13
CA GLU A 94 10.50 7.27 -11.35
C GLU A 94 10.41 8.74 -11.76
N TRP A 95 9.51 9.52 -11.14
CA TRP A 95 9.48 10.95 -11.37
C TRP A 95 10.65 11.61 -10.63
N ALA A 96 11.62 12.13 -11.39
CA ALA A 96 12.74 12.87 -10.82
C ALA A 96 12.24 14.01 -9.91
N GLU A 97 12.80 14.12 -8.71
CA GLU A 97 12.31 15.04 -7.67
C GLU A 97 12.26 16.48 -8.14
N ASP A 98 13.28 16.92 -8.90
CA ASP A 98 13.40 18.28 -9.42
C ASP A 98 12.43 18.57 -10.58
N SER A 99 11.76 17.53 -11.08
CA SER A 99 10.80 17.59 -12.18
C SER A 99 9.35 17.57 -11.70
N ILE A 100 9.09 17.56 -10.38
CA ILE A 100 7.74 17.67 -9.81
C ILE A 100 7.40 19.17 -9.66
N PRO A 101 6.38 19.69 -10.37
CA PRO A 101 6.00 21.11 -10.25
C PRO A 101 5.68 21.54 -8.81
N ASP A 102 6.13 22.73 -8.41
CA ASP A 102 5.89 23.30 -7.08
C ASP A 102 4.41 23.40 -6.70
N SER A 103 3.53 23.60 -7.69
CA SER A 103 2.08 23.62 -7.51
C SER A 103 1.50 22.29 -7.02
N LEU A 104 2.24 21.19 -7.19
CA LEU A 104 1.87 19.85 -6.75
C LEU A 104 2.55 19.45 -5.45
N VAL A 105 3.56 20.20 -4.99
CA VAL A 105 4.15 20.00 -3.66
C VAL A 105 3.08 20.16 -2.57
N ALA A 106 2.13 21.09 -2.78
CA ALA A 106 0.94 21.27 -1.93
C ALA A 106 -0.11 20.16 -2.10
N ILE A 107 -0.19 19.56 -3.29
CA ILE A 107 -1.03 18.40 -3.59
C ILE A 107 -0.27 17.14 -3.11
N ARG A 108 -0.20 16.97 -1.78
CA ARG A 108 0.33 15.83 -1.03
C ARG A 108 1.17 14.87 -1.89
N THR A 109 2.35 15.33 -2.29
CA THR A 109 3.39 14.46 -2.85
C THR A 109 3.87 13.59 -1.68
N GLY A 110 3.21 12.47 -1.47
CA GLY A 110 3.60 11.48 -0.48
C GLY A 110 4.94 10.89 -0.89
N ARG A 111 6.05 11.22 -0.22
CA ARG A 111 7.26 10.40 -0.36
C ARG A 111 7.02 9.13 0.42
N GLY A 112 7.14 7.99 -0.24
CA GLY A 112 6.96 6.74 0.48
C GLY A 112 7.94 5.65 0.15
N TRP A 113 8.15 4.83 1.16
CA TRP A 113 8.83 3.56 1.01
C TRP A 113 7.75 2.48 0.99
N ASN A 114 7.70 1.73 -0.11
CA ASN A 114 6.86 0.55 -0.24
C ASN A 114 7.77 -0.68 -0.26
N PRO A 115 7.63 -1.62 0.70
CA PRO A 115 8.42 -2.84 0.71
C PRO A 115 8.04 -3.78 -0.44
N LEU A 116 6.88 -3.62 -1.08
CA LEU A 116 6.49 -4.47 -2.20
C LEU A 116 7.36 -4.22 -3.42
N VAL A 117 8.01 -5.29 -3.86
CA VAL A 117 8.91 -5.28 -5.02
C VAL A 117 8.19 -5.77 -6.26
N SER A 118 7.36 -6.80 -6.12
CA SER A 118 6.56 -7.36 -7.21
C SER A 118 5.37 -8.16 -6.69
N TYR A 119 4.35 -8.36 -7.50
CA TYR A 119 3.31 -9.35 -7.24
C TYR A 119 3.04 -10.17 -8.50
N THR A 120 2.60 -11.41 -8.31
CA THR A 120 2.32 -12.36 -9.38
C THR A 120 0.98 -13.05 -9.17
N ARG A 121 0.28 -13.31 -10.29
CA ARG A 121 -0.92 -14.15 -10.34
C ARG A 121 -0.58 -15.63 -10.59
N PHE A 122 0.69 -15.90 -10.89
CA PHE A 122 1.21 -17.25 -11.01
C PHE A 122 1.76 -17.66 -9.65
N PRO A 123 1.27 -18.77 -9.06
CA PRO A 123 1.80 -19.25 -7.78
C PRO A 123 3.30 -19.52 -7.92
N ASN A 124 4.11 -18.93 -7.03
CA ASN A 124 5.55 -19.08 -7.06
C ASN A 124 5.99 -20.43 -6.46
N ALA A 125 7.23 -20.82 -6.79
CA ALA A 125 7.89 -21.99 -6.21
C ALA A 125 8.40 -21.77 -4.77
N LEU A 126 8.45 -20.52 -4.28
CA LEU A 126 8.84 -20.21 -2.91
C LEU A 126 7.65 -20.49 -1.99
N GLN A 127 7.77 -21.55 -1.19
CA GLN A 127 6.80 -21.81 -0.13
C GLN A 127 6.76 -20.62 0.84
N GLY A 128 5.55 -20.22 1.25
CA GLY A 128 5.35 -19.18 2.26
C GLY A 128 6.22 -19.42 3.51
N GLY A 129 6.85 -18.36 4.01
CA GLY A 129 7.78 -18.42 5.13
C GLY A 129 9.27 -18.58 4.77
N LEU A 130 9.61 -18.80 3.49
CA LEU A 130 10.99 -18.79 3.02
C LEU A 130 11.44 -17.38 2.65
N THR A 131 12.60 -16.97 3.18
CA THR A 131 13.26 -15.74 2.75
C THR A 131 14.23 -16.01 1.60
N ALA A 132 14.14 -15.25 0.53
CA ALA A 132 15.12 -15.28 -0.56
C ALA A 132 16.13 -14.14 -0.39
N THR A 133 17.39 -14.35 -0.77
CA THR A 133 18.42 -13.31 -0.70
C THR A 133 19.03 -13.12 -2.09
N ASN A 134 19.14 -11.88 -2.56
CA ASN A 134 19.80 -11.59 -3.84
C ASN A 134 21.33 -11.48 -3.69
N SER A 135 22.04 -11.24 -4.80
CA SER A 135 23.49 -11.02 -4.82
C SER A 135 23.97 -9.77 -4.06
N HIS A 136 23.05 -8.87 -3.71
CA HIS A 136 23.32 -7.66 -2.94
C HIS A 136 23.05 -7.83 -1.44
N ASN A 137 22.70 -9.05 -0.99
CA ASN A 137 22.28 -9.38 0.38
C ASN A 137 20.95 -8.76 0.81
N ASP A 138 20.13 -8.29 -0.12
CA ASP A 138 18.75 -7.88 0.17
C ASP A 138 17.91 -9.12 0.48
N ASN A 139 17.15 -9.09 1.57
CA ASN A 139 16.28 -10.19 1.97
C ASN A 139 14.83 -9.95 1.54
N PHE A 140 14.21 -10.95 0.94
CA PHE A 140 12.84 -10.91 0.44
C PHE A 140 11.98 -11.99 1.09
N PHE A 141 10.69 -11.73 1.22
CA PHE A 141 9.72 -12.73 1.67
C PHE A 141 8.42 -12.60 0.88
N MET A 142 7.66 -13.69 0.80
CA MET A 142 6.40 -13.76 0.08
C MET A 142 5.21 -13.69 1.04
N ILE A 143 4.19 -12.90 0.69
CA ILE A 143 2.90 -12.87 1.38
C ILE A 143 1.79 -13.20 0.39
N ASN A 144 0.82 -14.01 0.80
CA ASN A 144 -0.43 -14.18 0.07
C ASN A 144 -1.29 -12.92 0.23
N ILE A 145 -1.51 -12.20 -0.86
CA ILE A 145 -2.31 -10.96 -0.87
C ILE A 145 -3.76 -11.20 -1.32
N GLY A 146 -4.21 -12.45 -1.28
CA GLY A 146 -5.56 -12.87 -1.62
C GLY A 146 -5.78 -13.16 -3.10
N ASN A 147 -6.91 -13.79 -3.42
CA ASN A 147 -7.36 -14.09 -4.79
C ASN A 147 -6.32 -14.82 -5.66
N GLY A 148 -5.53 -15.70 -5.04
CA GLY A 148 -4.50 -16.49 -5.72
C GLY A 148 -3.25 -15.69 -6.10
N CYS A 149 -3.07 -14.49 -5.55
CA CYS A 149 -1.89 -13.67 -5.76
C CYS A 149 -0.91 -13.76 -4.60
N GLU A 150 0.37 -13.75 -4.96
CA GLU A 150 1.47 -13.64 -4.02
C GLU A 150 2.29 -12.40 -4.34
N ALA A 151 2.72 -11.73 -3.30
CA ALA A 151 3.51 -10.51 -3.37
C ALA A 151 4.86 -10.72 -2.68
N MET A 152 5.92 -10.25 -3.33
CA MET A 152 7.28 -10.29 -2.84
C MET A 152 7.62 -8.95 -2.18
N PHE A 153 8.03 -9.00 -0.92
CA PHE A 153 8.37 -7.83 -0.14
C PHE A 153 9.83 -7.85 0.25
N LEU A 154 10.46 -6.69 0.25
CA LEU A 154 11.75 -6.46 0.88
C LEU A 154 11.56 -6.51 2.40
N ARG A 155 12.31 -7.39 3.05
CA ARG A 155 12.33 -7.56 4.51
C ARG A 155 13.03 -6.40 5.19
N ASP A 156 14.13 -5.95 4.59
CA ASP A 156 14.99 -4.95 5.19
C ASP A 156 14.35 -3.57 5.07
N LYS A 157 14.15 -2.93 6.22
CA LYS A 157 13.63 -1.57 6.34
C LYS A 157 14.69 -0.57 5.87
N PRO A 158 14.30 0.61 5.37
CA PRO A 158 15.26 1.62 4.95
C PRO A 158 16.14 2.03 6.13
N ALA A 159 17.46 1.97 5.96
CA ALA A 159 18.44 2.34 6.99
C ALA A 159 18.37 3.84 7.37
N SER A 160 17.91 4.68 6.43
CA SER A 160 17.63 6.09 6.66
C SER A 160 16.55 6.56 5.68
N LEU A 161 15.74 7.52 6.13
CA LEU A 161 14.77 8.21 5.29
C LEU A 161 15.20 9.67 5.17
N ASN A 162 15.41 10.14 3.94
CA ASN A 162 15.65 11.56 3.69
C ASN A 162 14.34 12.32 3.84
N ILE A 163 14.08 12.85 5.05
CA ILE A 163 12.88 13.62 5.40
C ILE A 163 13.11 15.11 5.06
N ARG A 164 12.44 15.62 4.02
CA ARG A 164 12.39 17.06 3.68
C ARG A 164 11.29 17.74 4.50
N LYS A 165 11.56 18.96 4.97
CA LYS A 165 10.73 19.68 5.95
C LYS A 165 9.29 20.02 5.52
N ASN A 166 8.91 19.83 4.25
CA ASN A 166 7.59 20.21 3.71
C ASN A 166 6.93 19.10 2.88
N THR A 167 7.32 17.83 3.08
CA THR A 167 6.75 16.71 2.32
C THR A 167 5.98 15.78 3.26
N SER A 168 4.79 15.34 2.85
CA SER A 168 4.08 14.29 3.58
C SER A 168 4.79 12.96 3.31
N TYR A 169 5.12 12.18 4.35
CA TYR A 169 5.75 10.86 4.17
C TYR A 169 4.76 9.74 4.47
N GLN A 170 4.71 8.73 3.60
CA GLN A 170 3.97 7.48 3.79
C GLN A 170 4.96 6.33 3.85
N ILE A 171 4.96 5.52 4.91
CA ILE A 171 5.83 4.33 4.97
C ILE A 171 4.89 3.14 5.03
N ASP A 172 4.86 2.37 3.94
CA ASP A 172 4.11 1.13 3.91
C ASP A 172 4.94 0.06 4.63
N VAL A 173 4.28 -0.83 5.37
CA VAL A 173 4.95 -1.84 6.17
C VAL A 173 4.30 -3.18 5.89
N ALA A 174 5.11 -4.12 5.40
CA ALA A 174 4.73 -5.51 5.30
C ALA A 174 5.22 -6.24 6.54
N ILE A 175 4.36 -7.08 7.12
CA ILE A 175 4.66 -7.86 8.33
C ILE A 175 4.57 -9.32 7.92
N ALA A 176 5.68 -10.05 8.08
CA ALA A 176 5.70 -11.48 7.79
C ALA A 176 4.86 -12.27 8.83
N ASP A 177 4.40 -13.47 8.48
CA ASP A 177 3.54 -14.31 9.35
C ASP A 177 4.15 -14.62 10.74
N ASN A 178 5.48 -14.58 10.85
CA ASN A 178 6.22 -14.82 12.08
C ASN A 178 6.64 -13.54 12.83
N GLU A 179 6.28 -12.36 12.33
CA GLU A 179 6.60 -11.09 12.95
C GLU A 179 5.45 -10.56 13.81
N ASN A 180 5.79 -9.83 14.87
CA ASN A 180 4.79 -9.16 15.70
C ASN A 180 4.50 -7.75 15.14
N PRO A 181 3.25 -7.47 14.68
CA PRO A 181 2.88 -6.17 14.11
C PRO A 181 3.20 -4.98 15.02
N THR A 182 2.94 -5.12 16.32
CA THR A 182 3.18 -4.07 17.32
C THR A 182 4.66 -3.74 17.42
N GLN A 183 5.50 -4.76 17.55
CA GLN A 183 6.94 -4.57 17.69
C GLN A 183 7.57 -3.97 16.42
N VAL A 184 7.08 -4.38 15.25
CA VAL A 184 7.50 -3.81 13.96
C VAL A 184 7.21 -2.31 13.91
N PHE A 185 6.02 -1.89 14.37
CA PHE A 185 5.62 -0.49 14.41
C PHE A 185 6.39 0.34 15.44
N GLU A 186 6.57 -0.16 16.66
CA GLU A 186 7.36 0.52 17.70
C GLU A 186 8.80 0.78 17.25
N ASN A 187 9.41 -0.18 16.56
CA ASN A 187 10.75 -0.03 16.01
C ASN A 187 10.80 1.04 14.91
N LEU A 188 9.79 1.10 14.04
CA LEU A 188 9.69 2.14 13.00
C LEU A 188 9.53 3.53 13.62
N ASN A 189 8.64 3.71 14.60
CA ASN A 189 8.49 5.00 15.28
C ASN A 189 9.80 5.48 15.90
N ARG A 190 10.57 4.57 16.52
CA ARG A 190 11.87 4.91 17.10
C ARG A 190 12.88 5.39 16.06
N MET A 191 12.86 4.85 14.85
CA MET A 191 13.73 5.27 13.75
C MET A 191 13.35 6.63 13.16
N LEU A 192 12.08 7.00 13.26
CA LEU A 192 11.52 8.23 12.69
C LEU A 192 11.50 9.42 13.66
N SER A 193 11.76 9.16 14.95
CA SER A 193 11.84 10.17 16.01
C SER A 193 13.24 10.76 16.09
#